data_AF-A0A357TCN0-F1
#
_entry.id   AF-A0A357TCN0-F1
#
_cell.length_a   1.000
_cell.length_b   1.000
_cell.length_c   1.000
_cell.angle_alpha   90.00
_cell.angle_beta   90.00
_cell.angle_gamma   90.00
#
_symmetry.space_group_name_H-M   'P 1'
#
loop_
_entity.id
_entity.type
_entity.pdbx_description
1 polymer ?
#
loop_
_entity_poly.entity_id
_entity_poly.type
_entity_poly.pdbx_seq_one_letter_code
_entity_poly.pdbx_strand_id
1 'polypeptide(L)'
;MNIFFSPPERAFMDYNKIELPLTARSRTDGDSYNPLGLKGNKKIKEILIDAKVPREKREKIPVVLDQKGIVWLAGFRIAERVKITDNTEKILRIDYKAD
;
A
#
# COMPACT_ATOMS: atom_id res chain seq x y z
N MET A 1 -17.17 -14.49 10.15
CA MET A 1 -15.77 -14.50 10.63
C MET A 1 -15.19 -13.11 10.41
N ASN A 2 -15.36 -12.21 11.37
CA ASN A 2 -14.78 -10.87 11.33
C ASN A 2 -13.35 -10.99 11.86
N ILE A 3 -12.39 -11.12 10.94
CA ILE A 3 -10.99 -10.97 11.28
C ILE A 3 -10.78 -9.46 11.39
N PHE A 4 -10.67 -8.94 12.62
CA PHE A 4 -10.12 -7.62 12.86
C PHE A 4 -8.66 -7.66 12.41
N PHE A 5 -8.43 -7.53 11.10
CA PHE A 5 -7.13 -7.21 10.55
C PHE A 5 -6.82 -5.83 11.09
N SER A 6 -5.99 -5.75 12.13
CA SER A 6 -5.27 -4.50 12.36
C SER A 6 -4.51 -4.23 11.06
N PRO A 7 -4.79 -3.12 10.35
CA PRO A 7 -4.06 -2.79 9.14
C PRO A 7 -2.56 -2.86 9.45
N PRO A 8 -1.73 -3.55 8.63
CA PRO A 8 -0.31 -3.65 8.92
C PRO A 8 0.29 -2.24 8.95
N GLU A 9 0.74 -1.82 10.13
CA GLU A 9 1.49 -0.58 10.35
C GLU A 9 2.85 -0.58 9.62
N ARG A 10 3.23 -1.72 9.02
CA ARG A 10 4.53 -1.90 8.36
C ARG A 10 4.35 -2.51 6.98
N ALA A 11 5.02 -1.91 6.01
CA ALA A 11 5.25 -2.52 4.71
C ALA A 11 6.70 -3.03 4.62
N PHE A 12 6.85 -4.22 4.07
CA PHE A 12 8.13 -4.82 3.71
C PHE A 12 8.13 -5.07 2.22
N MET A 13 9.09 -4.47 1.52
CA MET A 13 9.18 -4.49 0.07
C MET A 13 10.61 -4.87 -0.35
N ASP A 14 10.74 -5.44 -1.53
CA ASP A 14 12.04 -5.65 -2.16
C ASP A 14 12.60 -4.29 -2.59
N TYR A 15 13.68 -3.85 -1.95
CA TYR A 15 14.30 -2.56 -2.21
C TYR A 15 14.78 -2.45 -3.67
N ASN A 16 15.25 -3.55 -4.25
CA ASN A 16 15.78 -3.56 -5.62
C ASN A 16 14.68 -3.39 -6.68
N LYS A 17 13.40 -3.46 -6.28
CA LYS A 17 12.23 -3.25 -7.15
C LYS A 17 11.61 -1.84 -7.01
N ILE A 18 12.22 -0.97 -6.20
CA ILE A 18 11.78 0.41 -5.97
C ILE A 18 12.52 1.38 -6.88
N GLU A 19 11.78 2.27 -7.55
CA GLU A 19 12.37 3.35 -8.36
C GLU A 19 12.30 4.70 -7.65
N LEU A 20 13.39 5.07 -6.98
CA LEU A 20 13.49 6.31 -6.19
C LEU A 20 13.29 7.58 -7.04
N PRO A 21 12.76 8.69 -6.48
CA PRO A 21 12.45 8.86 -5.06
C PRO A 21 11.13 8.20 -4.66
N LEU A 22 11.08 7.79 -3.39
CA LEU A 22 9.80 7.50 -2.75
C LEU A 22 9.12 8.81 -2.37
N THR A 23 7.82 8.87 -2.61
CA THR A 23 6.96 9.99 -2.20
C THR A 23 5.75 9.46 -1.46
N ALA A 24 5.20 10.26 -0.55
CA ALA A 24 3.95 9.97 0.14
C ALA A 24 2.99 11.14 -0.06
N ARG A 25 1.73 10.85 -0.38
CA ARG A 25 0.67 11.85 -0.54
C ARG A 25 -0.68 11.30 -0.07
N SER A 26 -1.65 12.19 0.10
CA SER A 26 -3.06 11.79 0.17
C SER A 26 -3.49 11.13 -1.15
N ARG A 27 -4.52 10.28 -1.07
CA ARG A 27 -5.12 9.65 -2.24
C ARG A 27 -5.69 10.70 -3.20
N THR A 28 -5.67 10.39 -4.49
CA THR A 28 -6.35 11.14 -5.54
C THR A 28 -7.43 10.28 -6.18
N ASP A 29 -8.46 10.91 -6.74
CA ASP A 29 -9.51 10.17 -7.42
C ASP A 29 -8.96 9.43 -8.64
N GLY A 30 -9.36 8.18 -8.80
CA GLY A 30 -8.82 7.28 -9.83
C GLY A 30 -7.59 6.48 -9.39
N ASP A 31 -7.00 6.75 -8.22
CA ASP A 31 -5.88 5.96 -7.72
C ASP A 31 -6.19 4.47 -7.70
N SER A 32 -5.30 3.70 -8.32
CA SER A 32 -5.46 2.26 -8.47
C SER A 32 -4.10 1.59 -8.59
N TYR A 33 -3.97 0.39 -8.03
CA TYR A 33 -2.76 -0.42 -8.10
C TYR A 33 -3.10 -1.90 -8.02
N ASN A 34 -2.16 -2.77 -8.38
CA ASN A 34 -2.30 -4.22 -8.22
C ASN A 34 -1.82 -4.64 -6.82
N PRO A 35 -2.71 -4.92 -5.84
CA PRO A 35 -2.31 -5.21 -4.48
C PRO A 35 -1.82 -6.65 -4.32
N LEU A 36 -0.81 -6.85 -3.47
CA LEU A 36 -0.18 -8.15 -3.23
C LEU A 36 -1.21 -9.26 -2.96
N GLY A 37 -1.15 -10.33 -3.76
CA GLY A 37 -2.00 -11.51 -3.63
C GLY A 37 -3.44 -11.33 -4.10
N LEU A 38 -3.80 -10.20 -4.71
CA LEU A 38 -5.08 -10.00 -5.39
C LEU A 38 -4.90 -10.04 -6.91
N LYS A 39 -5.94 -10.45 -7.63
CA LYS A 39 -5.92 -10.46 -9.09
C LYS A 39 -6.23 -9.07 -9.64
N GLY A 40 -5.31 -8.52 -10.41
CA GLY A 40 -5.53 -7.32 -11.20
C GLY A 40 -5.47 -6.02 -10.40
N ASN A 41 -5.71 -4.92 -11.11
CA ASN A 41 -5.69 -3.59 -10.53
C ASN A 41 -6.98 -3.32 -9.74
N LYS A 42 -6.87 -2.80 -8.51
CA LYS A 42 -7.98 -2.35 -7.68
C LYS A 42 -7.89 -0.85 -7.42
N LYS A 43 -9.04 -0.16 -7.42
CA LYS A 43 -9.12 1.24 -7.02
C LYS A 43 -8.95 1.36 -5.51
N ILE A 44 -8.19 2.36 -5.04
CA ILE A 44 -8.05 2.65 -3.61
C ILE A 44 -9.41 2.91 -2.97
N LYS A 45 -10.31 3.61 -3.67
CA LYS A 45 -11.68 3.85 -3.19
C LYS A 45 -12.41 2.53 -2.85
N GLU A 46 -12.28 1.51 -3.70
CA GLU A 46 -12.92 0.21 -3.49
C GLU A 46 -12.28 -0.51 -2.29
N ILE A 47 -10.95 -0.52 -2.20
CA ILE A 47 -10.22 -1.12 -1.07
C ILE A 47 -10.67 -0.52 0.28
N LEU A 48 -10.79 0.81 0.36
CA LEU A 48 -11.19 1.51 1.58
C LEU A 48 -12.68 1.29 1.92
N ILE A 49 -13.55 1.10 0.91
CA ILE A 49 -14.96 0.74 1.11
C ILE A 49 -15.07 -0.69 1.63
N ASP A 50 -14.40 -1.65 0.99
CA ASP A 50 -14.40 -3.07 1.37
C ASP A 50 -13.91 -3.24 2.81
N ALA A 51 -12.89 -2.47 3.20
CA ALA A 51 -12.35 -2.43 4.55
C ALA A 51 -13.17 -1.60 5.55
N LYS A 52 -14.32 -1.05 5.13
CA LYS A 52 -15.22 -0.24 5.96
C LYS A 52 -14.54 0.96 6.64
N VAL A 53 -13.55 1.56 5.97
CA VAL A 53 -12.87 2.75 6.48
C VAL A 53 -13.85 3.92 6.47
N PRO A 54 -14.05 4.62 7.61
CA PRO A 54 -14.89 5.81 7.66
C PRO A 54 -14.39 6.91 6.71
N ARG A 55 -15.30 7.64 6.05
CA ARG A 55 -14.97 8.57 4.95
C ARG A 55 -13.97 9.64 5.39
N GLU A 56 -14.14 10.17 6.59
CA GLU A 56 -13.30 11.17 7.24
C GLU A 56 -11.88 10.68 7.53
N LYS A 57 -11.67 9.36 7.64
CA LYS A 57 -10.34 8.75 7.81
C LYS A 57 -9.67 8.46 6.46
N ARG A 58 -10.43 8.34 5.37
CA ARG A 58 -9.87 7.93 4.05
C ARG A 58 -8.86 8.92 3.49
N GLU A 59 -9.07 10.21 3.69
CA GLU A 59 -8.16 11.27 3.19
C GLU A 59 -6.83 11.33 3.96
N LYS A 60 -6.84 10.82 5.19
CA LYS A 60 -5.67 10.80 6.07
C LYS A 60 -4.75 9.62 5.82
N ILE A 61 -5.18 8.62 5.04
CA ILE A 61 -4.38 7.43 4.75
C ILE A 61 -3.34 7.77 3.67
N PRO A 62 -2.03 7.70 3.96
CA PRO A 62 -1.00 7.95 2.96
C PRO A 62 -1.00 6.89 1.85
N VAL A 63 -0.79 7.36 0.63
CA VAL A 63 -0.40 6.54 -0.52
C VAL A 63 1.09 6.75 -0.74
N VAL A 64 1.86 5.68 -0.71
CA VAL A 64 3.30 5.71 -0.98
C VAL A 64 3.53 5.28 -2.42
N LEU A 65 4.34 6.07 -3.13
CA LEU A 65 4.66 5.89 -4.54
C LEU A 65 6.17 5.93 -4.75
N ASP A 66 6.61 5.26 -5.80
CA ASP A 66 7.92 5.46 -6.42
C ASP A 66 7.71 6.06 -7.84
N GLN A 67 8.74 6.14 -8.68
CA GLN A 67 8.60 6.67 -10.06
C GLN A 67 7.67 5.84 -10.97
N LYS A 68 7.45 4.56 -10.68
CA LYS A 68 6.51 3.66 -11.38
C LYS A 68 5.08 3.71 -10.84
N GLY A 69 4.85 4.44 -9.76
CA GLY A 69 3.54 4.65 -9.15
C GLY A 69 3.40 3.97 -7.79
N ILE A 70 2.18 3.61 -7.43
CA ILE A 70 1.82 3.20 -6.06
C ILE A 70 2.56 1.90 -5.69
N VAL A 71 3.26 1.94 -4.55
CA VAL A 71 3.95 0.78 -3.94
C VAL A 71 3.26 0.32 -2.67
N TRP A 72 2.54 1.21 -1.97
CA TRP A 72 1.81 0.86 -0.75
C TRP A 72 0.68 1.85 -0.47
N LEU A 73 -0.50 1.33 -0.14
CA LEU A 73 -1.52 2.10 0.56
C LEU A 73 -1.30 1.83 2.06
N ALA A 74 -0.93 2.86 2.83
CA ALA A 74 -0.49 2.71 4.21
C ALA A 74 -1.56 2.05 5.11
N GLY A 75 -1.17 1.03 5.86
CA GLY A 75 -2.12 0.18 6.59
C GLY A 75 -2.81 -0.90 5.73
N PHE A 76 -2.53 -0.98 4.44
CA PHE A 76 -3.08 -1.98 3.54
C PHE A 76 -1.95 -2.75 2.85
N ARG A 77 -2.26 -3.40 1.73
CA ARG A 77 -1.33 -4.24 0.99
C ARG A 77 -0.32 -3.37 0.21
N ILE A 78 0.89 -3.87 0.08
CA ILE A 78 1.86 -3.37 -0.89
C ILE A 78 1.42 -3.72 -2.32
N ALA A 79 2.04 -3.10 -3.33
CA ALA A 79 1.86 -3.51 -4.72
C ALA A 79 2.54 -4.87 -4.99
N GLU A 80 1.92 -5.70 -5.82
CA GLU A 80 2.46 -7.01 -6.23
C GLU A 80 3.88 -6.91 -6.80
N ARG A 81 4.17 -5.82 -7.55
CA ARG A 81 5.46 -5.63 -8.23
C ARG A 81 6.66 -5.43 -7.30
N VAL A 82 6.43 -5.03 -6.04
CA VAL A 82 7.49 -4.75 -5.05
C VAL A 82 7.59 -5.84 -3.98
N LYS A 83 6.95 -6.99 -4.20
CA LYS A 83 6.95 -8.10 -3.24
C LYS A 83 8.34 -8.67 -3.00
N ILE A 84 8.55 -9.09 -1.76
CA ILE A 84 9.69 -9.92 -1.37
C ILE A 84 9.55 -11.29 -2.02
N THR A 85 10.68 -11.84 -2.44
CA THR A 85 10.84 -13.16 -3.04
C THR A 85 12.09 -13.81 -2.45
N ASP A 86 12.32 -15.09 -2.75
CA ASP A 86 13.54 -15.79 -2.32
C ASP A 86 14.84 -15.15 -2.85
N ASN A 87 14.74 -14.36 -3.92
CA ASN A 87 15.86 -13.60 -4.51
C ASN A 87 16.02 -12.19 -3.92
N THR A 88 15.24 -11.79 -2.92
CA THR A 88 15.33 -10.44 -2.36
C THR A 88 16.55 -10.31 -1.47
N GLU A 89 17.51 -9.47 -1.89
CA GLU A 89 18.76 -9.23 -1.16
C GLU A 89 18.64 -8.12 -0.13
N LYS A 90 17.78 -7.13 -0.38
CA LYS A 90 17.61 -5.96 0.48
C LYS A 90 16.13 -5.65 0.67
N ILE A 91 15.72 -5.51 1.92
CA ILE A 91 14.34 -5.19 2.29
C ILE A 91 14.23 -3.70 2.63
N LEU A 92 13.28 -3.03 1.97
CA LEU A 92 12.78 -1.73 2.38
C LEU A 92 11.67 -1.93 3.41
N ARG A 93 11.81 -1.31 4.59
CA ARG A 93 10.76 -1.22 5.60
C ARG A 93 10.24 0.21 5.69
N ILE A 94 8.92 0.37 5.63
CA ILE A 94 8.25 1.65 5.93
C ILE A 94 7.26 1.41 7.08
N ASP A 95 7.36 2.21 8.13
CA ASP A 95 6.47 2.22 9.28
C ASP A 95 5.45 3.36 9.14
N TYR A 96 4.16 3.06 9.33
CA TYR A 96 3.04 4.00 9.37
C TYR A 96 2.36 3.90 10.73
N LYS A 97 2.28 5.03 11.43
CA LYS A 97 1.51 5.16 12.66
C LYS A 97 0.36 6.12 12.39
N ALA A 98 -0.86 5.65 12.63
CA ALA A 98 -2.00 6.54 12.71
C ALA A 98 -1.99 7.20 14.09
N ASP A 99 -2.22 8.52 14.11
CA ASP A 99 -2.48 9.27 15.35
C ASP A 99 -3.84 8.91 15.98
#